data_AF-A0A2C5YKY7-F1
#
_entry.id   AF-A0A2C5YKY7-F1
#
_cell.length_a   1.000
_cell.length_b   1.000
_cell.length_c   1.000
_cell.angle_alpha   90.00
_cell.angle_beta   90.00
_cell.angle_gamma   90.00
#
_symmetry.space_group_name_H-M   'P 1'
#
loop_
_entity.id
_entity.type
_entity.pdbx_description
1 polymer ?
#
loop_
_entity_poly.entity_id
_entity_poly.type
_entity_poly.pdbx_seq_one_letter_code
_entity_poly.pdbx_strand_id
1 'polypeptide(L)'
;MCDHGTFSPRPSSPADGLPAAAAIAATDPVGPLDDAGPSTVFGADDWKRWLKSRMRTKKMDQSSRLAAQAGFRFTPLMYLAYYVPFFNWIGQYRMSFLKGDLIAALTMASFYLPMALSLASNLAHVPPIHGLYSFVFNPFIYALLGSCPQMVVGPEAAGSLLVGSVVQHSVDQGRGSESDALLHAQVCGVAAGMAGATVLIAGLARLGFLDSVLSRPFLRGFISAIGFVIAVDQLIPELGLVDLAGDMGVNHGSSVDKIRFIVQNAGEVHQLTFAIAGISFLVIMTCR
;
A
#
# COMPACT_ATOMS: atom_id res chain seq x y z
N MET A 1 9.47 -0.87 -15.45
CA MET A 1 10.83 -0.31 -15.59
C MET A 1 10.70 1.11 -15.12
N CYS A 2 10.83 1.30 -13.81
CA CYS A 2 10.78 2.60 -13.13
C CYS A 2 11.89 2.53 -12.10
N ASP A 3 12.99 3.21 -12.39
CA ASP A 3 14.06 3.44 -11.45
C ASP A 3 13.57 4.55 -10.52
N HIS A 4 12.72 4.18 -9.53
CA HIS A 4 12.30 5.12 -8.50
C HIS A 4 13.45 5.30 -7.54
N GLY A 5 14.28 6.29 -7.88
CA GLY A 5 15.23 6.91 -6.99
C GLY A 5 14.55 7.18 -5.66
N THR A 6 14.87 6.32 -4.69
CA THR A 6 14.62 6.59 -3.29
C THR A 6 15.27 7.95 -3.03
N PHE A 7 14.48 8.94 -2.62
CA PHE A 7 14.97 10.21 -2.09
C PHE A 7 15.66 9.91 -0.74
N SER A 8 16.76 9.15 -0.81
CA SER A 8 17.76 9.10 0.23
C SER A 8 18.58 10.37 0.05
N PRO A 9 18.64 11.27 1.05
CA PRO A 9 19.65 12.29 1.06
C PRO A 9 20.99 11.57 1.22
N ARG A 10 21.64 11.22 0.10
CA ARG A 10 23.07 10.93 0.14
C ARG A 10 23.74 12.27 0.44
N PRO A 11 24.52 12.39 1.52
CA PRO A 11 25.36 13.55 1.70
C PRO A 11 26.27 13.65 0.47
N SER A 12 26.18 14.75 -0.26
CA SER A 12 27.11 15.08 -1.32
C SER A 12 28.51 15.09 -0.73
N SER A 13 29.36 14.14 -1.15
CA SER A 13 30.79 14.17 -0.82
C SER A 13 31.36 15.51 -1.24
N PRO A 14 32.09 16.24 -0.38
CA PRO A 14 32.85 17.39 -0.83
C PRO A 14 33.85 16.89 -1.87
N ALA A 15 33.71 17.38 -3.09
CA ALA A 15 34.72 17.24 -4.13
C ALA A 15 35.77 18.31 -3.85
N ASP A 16 36.69 18.05 -2.92
CA ASP A 16 37.93 18.80 -2.79
C ASP A 16 39.03 17.83 -2.34
N GLY A 17 39.99 17.62 -3.24
CA GLY A 17 41.14 16.77 -3.00
C GLY A 17 42.02 17.35 -1.90
N LEU A 18 42.43 16.48 -0.97
CA LEU A 18 43.55 16.77 -0.08
C LEU A 18 44.70 15.82 -0.42
N PRO A 19 45.94 16.33 -0.54
CA PRO A 19 47.08 15.58 -1.02
C PRO A 19 47.58 14.59 0.04
N ALA A 20 48.09 13.46 -0.44
CA ALA A 20 48.83 12.51 0.36
C ALA A 20 50.17 13.12 0.82
N ALA A 21 50.35 13.34 2.13
CA ALA A 21 51.64 13.26 2.81
C ALA A 21 51.50 13.46 4.33
N ALA A 22 52.49 12.91 5.04
CA ALA A 22 52.82 13.11 6.46
C ALA A 22 52.10 12.23 7.49
N ALA A 23 52.54 10.97 7.53
CA ALA A 23 52.73 10.26 8.79
C ALA A 23 53.63 11.08 9.73
N ILE A 24 53.13 11.51 10.90
CA ILE A 24 53.96 11.87 12.06
C ILE A 24 53.21 11.49 13.35
N ALA A 25 53.96 10.85 14.23
CA ALA A 25 53.60 10.34 15.55
C ALA A 25 53.04 11.38 16.53
N ALA A 26 52.15 10.93 17.42
CA ALA A 26 51.90 11.49 18.75
C ALA A 26 51.05 10.48 19.56
N THR A 27 51.69 9.55 20.27
CA THR A 27 51.83 9.56 21.74
C THR A 27 50.50 9.52 22.50
N ASP A 28 50.15 8.31 22.97
CA ASP A 28 49.15 8.06 24.01
C ASP A 28 49.55 8.74 25.33
N PRO A 29 48.63 9.41 26.05
CA PRO A 29 48.77 9.58 27.48
C PRO A 29 48.00 8.47 28.20
N VAL A 30 48.77 7.66 28.92
CA VAL A 30 48.32 6.81 30.02
C VAL A 30 47.69 7.69 31.11
N GLY A 31 46.49 7.32 31.57
CA GLY A 31 45.80 7.88 32.73
C GLY A 31 45.05 6.77 33.49
N PRO A 32 44.83 6.89 34.80
CA PRO A 32 45.19 5.85 35.78
C PRO A 32 44.26 4.64 35.80
N LEU A 33 44.86 3.49 36.12
CA LEU A 33 44.18 2.31 36.61
C LEU A 33 43.71 2.58 38.05
N ASP A 34 42.43 2.87 38.24
CA ASP A 34 41.82 2.80 39.57
C ASP A 34 41.16 1.43 39.75
N ASP A 35 41.86 0.60 40.53
CA ASP A 35 41.35 -0.61 41.16
C ASP A 35 40.28 -0.21 42.20
N ALA A 36 39.04 -0.60 41.96
CA ALA A 36 38.01 -0.67 43.01
C ALA A 36 37.18 -1.95 42.81
N GLY A 37 37.51 -2.96 43.64
CA GLY A 37 36.74 -4.19 43.80
C GLY A 37 35.34 -3.95 44.39
N PRO A 38 34.48 -4.99 44.38
CA PRO A 38 33.04 -4.83 44.34
C PRO A 38 32.43 -4.75 45.74
N SER A 39 31.78 -3.64 46.05
CA SER A 39 30.77 -3.63 47.11
C SER A 39 29.84 -2.43 46.97
N THR A 40 28.55 -2.72 46.79
CA THR A 40 27.38 -2.15 47.48
C THR A 40 26.18 -1.88 46.56
N VAL A 41 25.10 -2.61 46.85
CA VAL A 41 23.66 -2.30 46.65
C VAL A 41 23.20 -1.86 45.25
N PHE A 42 22.68 -2.81 44.46
CA PHE A 42 21.97 -2.53 43.20
C PHE A 42 20.61 -1.85 43.46
N GLY A 43 20.55 -0.54 43.25
CA GLY A 43 19.30 0.21 43.07
C GLY A 43 18.74 0.06 41.66
N ALA A 44 17.41 -0.02 41.51
CA ALA A 44 16.71 -0.24 40.24
C ALA A 44 17.00 0.82 39.15
N ASP A 45 17.50 2.00 39.54
CA ASP A 45 17.85 3.08 38.61
C ASP A 45 19.25 2.92 37.99
N ASP A 46 20.15 2.17 38.62
CA ASP A 46 21.51 1.98 38.13
C ASP A 46 21.60 0.98 36.96
N TRP A 47 20.73 -0.05 36.96
CA TRP A 47 20.66 -0.98 35.83
C TRP A 47 20.24 -0.28 34.54
N LYS A 48 19.31 0.70 34.62
CA LYS A 48 18.89 1.50 33.47
C LYS A 48 20.02 2.38 32.94
N ARG A 49 20.83 2.97 33.83
CA ARG A 49 22.00 3.79 33.45
C ARG A 49 23.10 2.95 32.83
N TRP A 50 23.35 1.77 33.38
CA TRP A 50 24.30 0.80 32.86
C TRP A 50 23.89 0.27 31.47
N LEU A 51 22.60 -0.04 31.27
CA LEU A 51 22.09 -0.44 29.95
C LEU A 51 22.22 0.68 28.90
N LYS A 52 21.93 1.93 29.31
CA LYS A 52 22.08 3.12 28.46
C LYS A 52 23.53 3.39 28.08
N SER A 53 24.48 3.19 28.99
CA SER A 53 25.90 3.38 28.70
C SER A 53 26.42 2.28 27.78
N ARG A 54 25.94 1.04 27.94
CA ARG A 54 26.34 -0.11 27.11
C ARG A 54 25.77 -0.06 25.70
N MET A 55 24.62 0.57 25.49
CA MET A 55 24.06 0.85 24.16
C MET A 55 24.76 2.02 23.43
N ARG A 56 25.40 2.95 24.15
CA ARG A 56 26.17 4.04 23.54
C ARG A 56 27.59 3.57 23.21
N THR A 57 27.77 3.06 22.00
CA THR A 57 29.10 2.72 21.48
C THR A 57 29.89 4.01 21.18
N LYS A 58 31.23 3.99 21.39
CA LYS A 58 32.13 5.15 21.16
C LYS A 58 31.99 5.81 19.77
N LYS A 59 31.56 5.05 18.73
CA LYS A 59 31.25 5.58 17.38
C LYS A 59 30.06 6.56 17.35
N MET A 60 29.08 6.42 18.25
CA MET A 60 27.93 7.33 18.36
C MET A 60 28.33 8.72 18.91
N ASP A 61 29.39 8.79 19.72
CA ASP A 61 29.86 10.05 20.29
C ASP A 61 30.58 10.92 19.25
N GLN A 62 31.36 10.30 18.35
CA GLN A 62 31.98 11.03 17.23
C GLN A 62 30.97 11.50 16.17
N SER A 63 29.99 10.66 15.81
CA SER A 63 28.96 11.03 14.83
C SER A 63 28.01 12.11 15.35
N SER A 64 27.67 12.10 16.64
CA SER A 64 26.87 13.17 17.26
C SER A 64 27.60 14.52 17.32
N ARG A 65 28.92 14.52 17.55
CA ARG A 65 29.76 15.73 17.54
C ARG A 65 29.92 16.33 16.14
N LEU A 66 30.11 15.49 15.11
CA LEU A 66 30.23 15.95 13.72
C LEU A 66 28.92 16.52 13.17
N ALA A 67 27.78 15.93 13.50
CA ALA A 67 26.48 16.47 13.08
C ALA A 67 26.04 17.70 13.89
N ALA A 68 26.49 17.84 15.15
CA ALA A 68 26.35 19.09 15.89
C ALA A 68 27.20 20.22 15.28
N GLN A 69 28.41 19.93 14.78
CA GLN A 69 29.23 20.88 14.02
C GLN A 69 28.61 21.25 12.67
N ALA A 70 27.86 20.34 12.04
CA ALA A 70 27.09 20.59 10.81
C ALA A 70 25.72 21.29 11.05
N GLY A 71 25.42 21.70 12.28
CA GLY A 71 24.15 22.40 12.61
C GLY A 71 22.90 21.51 12.62
N PHE A 72 23.04 20.19 12.44
CA PHE A 72 21.93 19.24 12.54
C PHE A 72 21.61 18.96 14.01
N ARG A 73 20.57 19.62 14.53
CA ARG A 73 19.94 19.22 15.79
C ARG A 73 19.29 17.85 15.57
N PHE A 74 19.85 16.78 16.14
CA PHE A 74 19.18 15.47 16.18
C PHE A 74 17.92 15.55 17.05
N THR A 75 16.82 15.93 16.43
CA THR A 75 15.51 15.97 17.07
C THR A 75 14.76 14.67 16.76
N PRO A 76 14.00 14.08 17.70
CA PRO A 76 13.09 12.95 17.41
C PRO A 76 12.17 13.22 16.20
N LEU A 77 11.93 14.50 15.87
CA LEU A 77 11.28 14.94 14.63
C LEU A 77 11.90 14.35 13.36
N MET A 78 13.22 14.16 13.29
CA MET A 78 13.90 13.64 12.09
C MET A 78 13.64 12.14 11.89
N TYR A 79 13.55 11.37 12.99
CA TYR A 79 13.10 9.98 12.94
C TYR A 79 11.61 9.89 12.58
N LEU A 80 10.78 10.79 13.11
CA LEU A 80 9.35 10.83 12.78
C LEU A 80 9.11 11.21 11.31
N ALA A 81 9.89 12.15 10.77
CA ALA A 81 9.83 12.54 9.35
C ALA A 81 10.33 11.44 8.41
N TYR A 82 11.18 10.52 8.89
CA TYR A 82 11.59 9.34 8.13
C TYR A 82 10.47 8.29 8.05
N TYR A 83 9.71 8.08 9.14
CA TYR A 83 8.61 7.10 9.18
C TYR A 83 7.27 7.64 8.67
N VAL A 84 7.06 8.95 8.76
CA VAL A 84 5.85 9.63 8.29
C VAL A 84 6.27 10.65 7.23
N PRO A 85 6.31 10.26 5.95
CA PRO A 85 6.74 11.12 4.84
C PRO A 85 5.95 12.42 4.72
N PHE A 86 4.73 12.48 5.29
CA PHE A 86 3.90 13.68 5.38
C PHE A 86 4.67 14.95 5.75
N PHE A 87 5.46 14.89 6.83
CA PHE A 87 6.17 16.06 7.33
C PHE A 87 7.28 16.54 6.39
N ASN A 88 7.77 15.66 5.52
CA ASN A 88 8.81 15.99 4.55
C ASN A 88 8.21 16.67 3.31
N TRP A 89 7.14 16.08 2.74
CA TRP A 89 6.57 16.60 1.50
C TRP A 89 5.76 17.88 1.69
N ILE A 90 5.07 18.04 2.83
CA ILE A 90 4.23 19.22 3.08
C ILE A 90 5.05 20.53 3.10
N GLY A 91 6.29 20.47 3.61
CA GLY A 91 7.20 21.62 3.63
C GLY A 91 7.80 21.96 2.26
N GLN A 92 7.79 21.01 1.33
CA GLN A 92 8.28 21.18 -0.05
C GLN A 92 7.15 21.51 -1.03
N TYR A 93 5.89 21.45 -0.58
CA TYR A 93 4.72 21.64 -1.44
C TYR A 93 4.58 23.10 -1.88
N ARG A 94 4.52 23.32 -3.20
CA ARG A 94 4.33 24.65 -3.77
C ARG A 94 2.86 24.88 -4.10
N MET A 95 2.32 26.02 -3.68
CA MET A 95 0.93 26.40 -3.97
C MET A 95 0.61 26.49 -5.48
N SER A 96 1.63 26.58 -6.35
CA SER A 96 1.48 26.50 -7.80
C SER A 96 0.93 25.14 -8.27
N PHE A 97 1.17 24.06 -7.53
CA PHE A 97 0.72 22.71 -7.90
C PHE A 97 -0.75 22.47 -7.54
N LEU A 98 -1.31 23.24 -6.61
CA LEU A 98 -2.68 23.07 -6.12
C LEU A 98 -3.72 23.06 -7.24
N LYS A 99 -3.57 23.90 -8.27
CA LYS A 99 -4.49 23.94 -9.41
C LYS A 99 -4.45 22.64 -10.21
N GLY A 100 -3.24 22.10 -10.46
CA GLY A 100 -3.06 20.85 -11.19
C GLY A 100 -3.58 19.66 -10.38
N ASP A 101 -3.25 19.61 -9.09
CA ASP A 101 -3.69 18.55 -8.18
C ASP A 101 -5.20 18.54 -8.01
N LEU A 102 -5.86 19.71 -7.96
CA LEU A 102 -7.31 19.80 -7.87
C LEU A 102 -8.01 19.27 -9.13
N ILE A 103 -7.52 19.63 -10.32
CA ILE A 103 -8.07 19.13 -11.58
C ILE A 103 -7.85 17.62 -11.70
N ALA A 104 -6.65 17.14 -11.35
CA ALA A 104 -6.33 15.72 -11.32
C ALA A 104 -7.22 14.97 -10.33
N ALA A 105 -7.38 15.47 -9.11
CA ALA A 105 -8.23 14.87 -8.08
C ALA A 105 -9.70 14.81 -8.52
N LEU A 106 -10.22 15.88 -9.13
CA LEU A 106 -11.61 15.90 -9.64
C LEU A 106 -11.79 14.90 -10.79
N THR A 107 -10.80 14.82 -11.69
CA THR A 107 -10.80 13.86 -12.80
C THR A 107 -10.76 12.43 -12.28
N MET A 108 -9.88 12.14 -11.33
CA MET A 108 -9.77 10.83 -10.69
C MET A 108 -11.08 10.49 -9.98
N ALA A 109 -11.60 11.37 -9.12
CA ALA A 109 -12.85 11.15 -8.40
C ALA A 109 -14.03 10.84 -9.32
N SER A 110 -14.12 11.52 -10.48
CA SER A 110 -15.23 11.32 -11.43
C SER A 110 -15.35 9.89 -11.94
N PHE A 111 -14.25 9.19 -12.22
CA PHE A 111 -14.30 7.80 -12.69
C PHE A 111 -14.10 6.79 -11.55
N TYR A 112 -13.40 7.15 -10.49
CA TYR A 112 -13.09 6.23 -9.39
C TYR A 112 -14.30 5.99 -8.48
N LEU A 113 -15.18 6.99 -8.29
CA LEU A 113 -16.42 6.83 -7.54
C LEU A 113 -17.33 5.72 -8.10
N PRO A 114 -17.75 5.75 -9.39
CA PRO A 114 -18.56 4.68 -9.95
C PRO A 114 -17.81 3.33 -9.98
N MET A 115 -16.50 3.35 -10.21
CA MET A 115 -15.66 2.14 -10.16
C MET A 115 -15.67 1.51 -8.76
N ALA A 116 -15.47 2.29 -7.70
CA ALA A 116 -15.43 1.79 -6.32
C ALA A 116 -16.76 1.18 -5.88
N LEU A 117 -17.88 1.77 -6.31
CA LEU A 117 -19.22 1.23 -6.07
C LEU A 117 -19.42 -0.12 -6.78
N SER A 118 -19.06 -0.19 -8.06
CA SER A 118 -19.19 -1.41 -8.85
C SER A 118 -18.29 -2.53 -8.32
N LEU A 119 -17.05 -2.23 -7.93
CA LEU A 119 -16.12 -3.21 -7.37
C LEU A 119 -16.60 -3.77 -6.01
N ALA A 120 -17.25 -2.94 -5.20
CA ALA A 120 -17.80 -3.39 -3.92
C ALA A 120 -19.00 -4.32 -4.10
N SER A 121 -19.96 -3.94 -4.96
CA SER A 121 -21.17 -4.73 -5.18
C SER A 121 -20.93 -5.97 -6.04
N ASN A 122 -20.24 -5.83 -7.18
CA ASN A 122 -20.20 -6.87 -8.21
C ASN A 122 -19.07 -7.87 -7.97
N LEU A 123 -17.97 -7.46 -7.33
CA LEU A 123 -16.79 -8.30 -7.15
C LEU A 123 -16.62 -8.73 -5.69
N ALA A 124 -16.79 -7.82 -4.73
CA ALA A 124 -16.58 -8.11 -3.32
C ALA A 124 -17.83 -8.60 -2.57
N HIS A 125 -19.01 -8.58 -3.19
CA HIS A 125 -20.30 -8.99 -2.61
C HIS A 125 -20.62 -8.28 -1.28
N VAL A 126 -20.21 -7.01 -1.16
CA VAL A 126 -20.46 -6.17 0.01
C VAL A 126 -21.30 -4.95 -0.37
N PRO A 127 -22.03 -4.34 0.58
CA PRO A 127 -22.79 -3.13 0.30
C PRO A 127 -21.91 -2.03 -0.33
N PRO A 128 -22.37 -1.35 -1.39
CA PRO A 128 -21.57 -0.37 -2.15
C PRO A 128 -20.92 0.73 -1.29
N ILE A 129 -21.57 1.08 -0.18
CA ILE A 129 -21.07 2.08 0.78
C ILE A 129 -19.67 1.74 1.32
N HIS A 130 -19.31 0.46 1.45
CA HIS A 130 -17.97 0.05 1.87
C HIS A 130 -16.91 0.34 0.81
N GLY A 131 -17.28 0.31 -0.47
CA GLY A 131 -16.42 0.77 -1.57
C GLY A 131 -16.08 2.25 -1.44
N LEU A 132 -17.07 3.08 -1.07
CA LEU A 132 -16.86 4.51 -0.83
C LEU A 132 -15.98 4.76 0.39
N TYR A 133 -16.12 3.99 1.47
CA TYR A 133 -15.21 4.08 2.61
C TYR A 133 -13.77 3.77 2.19
N SER A 134 -13.55 2.69 1.44
CA SER A 134 -12.21 2.35 0.91
C SER A 134 -11.63 3.46 0.03
N PHE A 135 -12.46 4.07 -0.83
CA PHE A 135 -12.04 5.19 -1.69
C PHE A 135 -11.61 6.44 -0.92
N VAL A 136 -12.19 6.72 0.25
CA VAL A 136 -11.81 7.90 1.06
C VAL A 136 -10.62 7.59 1.97
N PHE A 137 -10.68 6.48 2.71
CA PHE A 137 -9.70 6.19 3.75
C PHE A 137 -8.35 5.71 3.18
N ASN A 138 -8.32 4.92 2.11
CA ASN A 138 -7.06 4.41 1.55
C ASN A 138 -6.12 5.52 1.05
N PRO A 139 -6.56 6.46 0.17
CA PRO A 139 -5.69 7.53 -0.28
C PRO A 139 -5.36 8.51 0.85
N PHE A 140 -6.25 8.69 1.84
CA PHE A 140 -5.94 9.53 3.01
C PHE A 140 -4.79 8.94 3.85
N ILE A 141 -4.85 7.64 4.15
CA ILE A 141 -3.77 6.95 4.88
C ILE A 141 -2.48 6.95 4.04
N TYR A 142 -2.60 6.73 2.73
CA TYR A 142 -1.45 6.78 1.83
C TYR A 142 -0.84 8.18 1.71
N ALA A 143 -1.62 9.26 1.76
CA ALA A 143 -1.10 10.62 1.75
C ALA A 143 -0.23 10.93 2.99
N LEU A 144 -0.50 10.26 4.12
CA LEU A 144 0.25 10.42 5.37
C LEU A 144 1.53 9.57 5.40
N LEU A 145 1.43 8.29 5.00
CA LEU A 145 2.49 7.29 5.16
C LEU A 145 3.23 6.96 3.85
N GLY A 146 2.69 7.33 2.71
CA GLY A 146 3.19 7.01 1.38
C GLY A 146 4.45 7.79 1.03
N SER A 147 5.37 7.11 0.35
CA SER A 147 6.64 7.71 -0.08
C SER A 147 6.58 8.32 -1.49
N CYS A 148 5.60 7.92 -2.31
CA CYS A 148 5.50 8.34 -3.71
C CYS A 148 4.30 9.28 -3.90
N PRO A 149 4.51 10.60 -4.15
CA PRO A 149 3.43 11.59 -4.23
C PRO A 149 2.45 11.40 -5.41
N GLN A 150 2.87 10.70 -6.46
CA GLN A 150 2.10 10.52 -7.69
C GLN A 150 1.31 9.19 -7.72
N MET A 151 1.47 8.35 -6.69
CA MET A 151 0.79 7.06 -6.62
C MET A 151 -0.60 7.24 -6.01
N VAL A 152 -1.62 6.80 -6.73
CA VAL A 152 -3.00 6.77 -6.23
C VAL A 152 -3.28 5.37 -5.71
N VAL A 153 -3.71 5.28 -4.46
CA VAL A 153 -4.09 4.03 -3.80
C VAL A 153 -5.59 4.08 -3.54
N GLY A 154 -6.30 3.04 -3.96
CA GLY A 154 -7.75 2.94 -3.83
C GLY A 154 -8.21 1.49 -3.99
N PRO A 155 -9.53 1.26 -3.98
CA PRO A 155 -10.08 -0.04 -4.30
C PRO A 155 -9.61 -0.50 -5.70
N GLU A 156 -9.21 -1.76 -5.78
CA GLU A 156 -8.70 -2.43 -6.97
C GLU A 156 -9.50 -3.72 -7.21
N ALA A 157 -9.73 -4.05 -8.49
CA ALA A 157 -10.47 -5.23 -8.89
C ALA A 157 -9.92 -6.55 -8.35
N ALA A 158 -8.59 -6.76 -8.37
CA ALA A 158 -7.98 -7.99 -7.86
C ALA A 158 -8.25 -8.19 -6.36
N GLY A 159 -8.11 -7.12 -5.57
CA GLY A 159 -8.41 -7.15 -4.14
C GLY A 159 -9.89 -7.44 -3.87
N SER A 160 -10.79 -6.81 -4.63
CA SER A 160 -12.23 -7.04 -4.52
C SER A 160 -12.63 -8.48 -4.85
N LEU A 161 -12.04 -9.09 -5.87
CA LEU A 161 -12.29 -10.50 -6.22
C LEU A 161 -11.87 -11.45 -5.10
N LEU A 162 -10.69 -11.23 -4.53
CA LEU A 162 -10.19 -12.06 -3.42
C LEU A 162 -11.07 -11.94 -2.19
N VAL A 163 -11.46 -10.71 -1.82
CA VAL A 163 -12.40 -10.48 -0.72
C VAL A 163 -13.75 -11.15 -1.00
N GLY A 164 -14.27 -11.00 -2.22
CA GLY A 164 -15.52 -11.64 -2.64
C GLY A 164 -15.47 -13.17 -2.49
N SER A 165 -14.34 -13.80 -2.83
CA SER A 165 -14.17 -15.25 -2.65
C SER A 165 -14.20 -15.69 -1.18
N VAL A 166 -13.64 -14.88 -0.26
CA VAL A 166 -13.66 -15.13 1.19
C VAL A 166 -15.07 -14.97 1.76
N VAL A 167 -15.78 -13.94 1.30
CA VAL A 167 -17.18 -13.70 1.64
C VAL A 167 -18.04 -14.88 1.17
N GLN A 168 -17.93 -15.28 -0.09
CA GLN A 168 -18.68 -16.40 -0.67
C GLN A 168 -18.44 -17.71 0.09
N HIS A 169 -17.18 -18.04 0.35
CA HIS A 169 -16.82 -19.24 1.10
C HIS A 169 -17.39 -19.23 2.52
N SER A 170 -17.62 -18.06 3.13
CA SER A 170 -18.26 -17.94 4.44
C SER A 170 -19.77 -18.20 4.38
N VAL A 171 -20.43 -17.81 3.28
CA VAL A 171 -21.85 -18.08 3.00
C VAL A 171 -22.07 -19.57 2.75
N ASP A 172 -21.25 -20.19 1.90
CA ASP A 172 -21.36 -21.60 1.53
C ASP A 172 -21.22 -22.55 2.73
N GLN A 173 -20.51 -22.12 3.77
CA GLN A 173 -20.38 -22.85 5.04
C GLN A 173 -21.60 -22.72 5.97
N GLY A 174 -22.70 -22.12 5.51
CA GLY A 174 -23.96 -22.01 6.26
C GLY A 174 -23.90 -21.03 7.43
N ARG A 175 -22.91 -20.12 7.45
CA ARG A 175 -22.74 -19.14 8.54
C ARG A 175 -23.62 -17.89 8.37
N GLY A 176 -24.33 -17.74 7.25
CA GLY A 176 -25.20 -16.61 6.96
C GLY A 176 -26.09 -16.83 5.74
N SER A 177 -27.14 -16.02 5.64
CA SER A 177 -27.96 -15.87 4.42
C SER A 177 -27.23 -14.95 3.44
N GLU A 178 -27.39 -15.20 2.14
CA GLU A 178 -26.89 -14.35 1.05
C GLU A 178 -27.33 -12.87 1.20
N SER A 179 -28.47 -12.64 1.87
CA SER A 179 -29.02 -11.30 2.15
C SER A 179 -28.44 -10.59 3.36
N ASP A 180 -27.53 -11.21 4.14
CA ASP A 180 -27.01 -10.62 5.37
C ASP A 180 -25.85 -9.66 5.09
N ALA A 181 -26.20 -8.46 4.61
CA ALA A 181 -25.27 -7.38 4.31
C ALA A 181 -24.31 -7.04 5.48
N LEU A 182 -24.77 -7.20 6.72
CA LEU A 182 -23.95 -6.95 7.90
C LEU A 182 -22.88 -8.04 8.08
N LEU A 183 -23.23 -9.30 7.85
CA LEU A 183 -22.28 -10.41 7.94
C LEU A 183 -21.18 -10.29 6.88
N HIS A 184 -21.54 -9.97 5.63
CA HIS A 184 -20.57 -9.76 4.56
C HIS A 184 -19.59 -8.64 4.89
N ALA A 185 -20.09 -7.52 5.41
CA ALA A 185 -19.27 -6.40 5.85
C ALA A 185 -18.32 -6.78 7.00
N GLN A 186 -18.78 -7.58 7.96
CA GLN A 186 -17.95 -8.07 9.06
C GLN A 186 -16.85 -9.02 8.58
N VAL A 187 -17.17 -9.98 7.72
CA VAL A 187 -16.20 -10.91 7.13
C VAL A 187 -15.15 -10.14 6.33
N CYS A 188 -15.58 -9.19 5.50
CA CYS A 188 -14.68 -8.30 4.78
C CYS A 188 -13.76 -7.51 5.72
N GLY A 189 -14.31 -6.95 6.80
CA GLY A 189 -13.54 -6.21 7.80
C GLY A 189 -12.49 -7.07 8.51
N VAL A 190 -12.84 -8.30 8.90
CA VAL A 190 -11.92 -9.26 9.51
C VAL A 190 -10.83 -9.67 8.51
N ALA A 191 -11.20 -10.00 7.27
CA ALA A 191 -10.26 -10.36 6.22
C ALA A 191 -9.27 -9.22 5.93
N ALA A 192 -9.77 -7.99 5.78
CA ALA A 192 -8.95 -6.80 5.59
C ALA A 192 -8.03 -6.53 6.80
N GLY A 193 -8.55 -6.69 8.02
CA GLY A 193 -7.77 -6.56 9.26
C GLY A 193 -6.64 -7.59 9.35
N MET A 194 -6.92 -8.85 9.03
CA MET A 194 -5.91 -9.92 9.01
C MET A 194 -4.87 -9.70 7.92
N ALA A 195 -5.29 -9.30 6.72
CA ALA A 195 -4.37 -8.95 5.63
C ALA A 195 -3.46 -7.78 6.03
N GLY A 196 -4.05 -6.71 6.57
CA GLY A 196 -3.32 -5.54 7.07
C GLY A 196 -2.35 -5.88 8.20
N ALA A 197 -2.76 -6.71 9.17
CA ALA A 197 -1.90 -7.18 10.24
C ALA A 197 -0.73 -8.03 9.69
N THR A 198 -0.99 -8.90 8.72
CA THR A 198 0.04 -9.73 8.09
C THR A 198 1.05 -8.87 7.34
N VAL A 199 0.59 -7.88 6.57
CA VAL A 199 1.46 -6.91 5.87
C VAL A 199 2.26 -6.07 6.86
N LEU A 200 1.65 -5.64 7.98
CA LEU A 200 2.33 -4.91 9.04
C LEU A 200 3.44 -5.75 9.68
N ILE A 201 3.15 -7.00 10.03
CA ILE A 201 4.12 -7.95 10.60
C ILE A 201 5.26 -8.20 9.60
N ALA A 202 4.93 -8.42 8.32
CA ALA A 202 5.93 -8.59 7.27
C ALA A 202 6.82 -7.35 7.10
N GLY A 203 6.24 -6.15 7.18
CA GLY A 203 6.98 -4.89 7.17
C GLY A 203 7.92 -4.75 8.38
N LEU A 204 7.45 -5.08 9.59
CA LEU A 204 8.27 -5.07 10.81
C LEU A 204 9.41 -6.09 10.75
N ALA A 205 9.15 -7.27 10.19
CA ALA A 205 10.15 -8.30 9.93
C ALA A 205 11.10 -7.95 8.76
N ARG A 206 10.93 -6.78 8.11
CA ARG A 206 11.69 -6.32 6.95
C ARG A 206 11.68 -7.31 5.79
N LEU A 207 10.55 -7.98 5.57
CA LEU A 207 10.35 -8.93 4.45
C LEU A 207 10.15 -8.23 3.09
N GLY A 208 10.49 -6.94 2.97
CA GLY A 208 10.43 -6.21 1.70
C GLY A 208 11.30 -6.81 0.60
N PHE A 209 12.31 -7.62 0.95
CA PHE A 209 13.11 -8.35 -0.04
C PHE A 209 12.27 -9.38 -0.84
N LEU A 210 11.15 -9.87 -0.31
CA LEU A 210 10.29 -10.83 -1.01
C LEU A 210 9.76 -10.27 -2.33
N ASP A 211 9.55 -8.96 -2.42
CA ASP A 211 9.15 -8.30 -3.67
C ASP A 211 10.20 -8.48 -4.76
N SER A 212 11.49 -8.47 -4.39
CA SER A 212 12.59 -8.73 -5.32
C SER A 212 12.75 -10.21 -5.72
N VAL A 213 12.13 -11.12 -4.97
CA VAL A 213 12.14 -12.57 -5.24
C VAL A 213 11.03 -12.96 -6.23
N LEU A 214 9.96 -12.16 -6.35
CA LEU A 214 8.89 -12.40 -7.31
C LEU A 214 9.37 -12.17 -8.74
N SER A 215 9.33 -13.24 -9.54
CA SER A 215 9.77 -13.16 -10.94
C SER A 215 8.82 -12.29 -11.77
N ARG A 216 9.39 -11.47 -12.67
CA ARG A 216 8.59 -10.66 -13.61
C ARG A 216 7.59 -11.50 -14.43
N PRO A 217 7.93 -12.71 -14.91
CA PRO A 217 6.98 -13.56 -15.62
C PRO A 217 5.78 -13.98 -14.75
N PHE A 218 6.01 -14.29 -13.47
CA PHE A 218 4.93 -14.65 -12.54
C PHE A 218 3.93 -13.50 -12.37
N LEU A 219 4.43 -12.29 -12.10
CA LEU A 219 3.57 -11.10 -11.97
C LEU A 219 2.78 -10.82 -13.25
N ARG A 220 3.41 -10.97 -14.43
CA ARG A 220 2.72 -10.83 -15.72
C ARG A 220 1.62 -11.87 -15.91
N GLY A 221 1.88 -13.13 -15.57
CA GLY A 221 0.88 -14.19 -15.64
C GLY A 221 -0.30 -13.93 -14.70
N PHE A 222 -0.02 -13.51 -13.47
CA PHE A 222 -1.05 -13.15 -12.48
C PHE A 222 -1.92 -11.99 -12.95
N ILE A 223 -1.31 -10.89 -13.41
CA ILE A 223 -2.05 -9.73 -13.95
C ILE A 223 -2.88 -10.12 -15.18
N SER A 224 -2.35 -10.98 -16.06
CA SER A 224 -3.09 -11.47 -17.24
C SER A 224 -4.30 -12.32 -16.83
N ALA A 225 -4.17 -13.16 -15.80
CA ALA A 225 -5.26 -13.98 -15.29
C ALA A 225 -6.36 -13.13 -14.65
N ILE A 226 -5.99 -12.14 -13.82
CA ILE A 226 -6.95 -11.18 -13.26
C ILE A 226 -7.65 -10.40 -14.38
N GLY A 227 -6.90 -9.92 -15.39
CA GLY A 227 -7.47 -9.24 -16.54
C GLY A 227 -8.51 -10.08 -17.27
N PHE A 228 -8.29 -11.40 -17.40
CA PHE A 228 -9.27 -12.32 -17.96
C PHE A 228 -10.52 -12.46 -17.08
N VAL A 229 -10.37 -12.63 -15.77
CA VAL A 229 -11.51 -12.71 -14.83
C VAL A 229 -12.36 -11.45 -14.88
N ILE A 230 -11.72 -10.27 -14.85
CA ILE A 230 -12.41 -8.98 -14.96
C ILE A 230 -13.14 -8.88 -16.29
N ALA A 231 -12.52 -9.29 -17.40
CA ALA A 231 -13.18 -9.26 -18.71
C ALA A 231 -14.46 -10.10 -18.70
N VAL A 232 -14.42 -11.31 -18.14
CA VAL A 232 -15.60 -12.17 -18.00
C VAL A 232 -16.67 -11.52 -17.12
N ASP A 233 -16.28 -10.95 -15.98
CA ASP A 233 -17.21 -10.31 -15.05
C ASP A 233 -17.89 -9.07 -15.65
N GLN A 234 -17.17 -8.31 -16.48
CA GLN A 234 -17.73 -7.14 -17.16
C GLN A 234 -18.58 -7.51 -18.38
N LEU A 235 -18.43 -8.70 -18.97
CA LEU A 235 -19.28 -9.12 -20.08
C LEU A 235 -20.77 -9.25 -19.70
N ILE A 236 -21.07 -9.62 -18.46
CA ILE A 236 -22.46 -9.77 -17.97
C ILE A 236 -23.22 -8.43 -18.01
N PRO A 237 -22.72 -7.34 -17.39
CA PRO A 237 -23.39 -6.05 -17.48
C PRO A 237 -23.39 -5.45 -18.88
N GLU A 238 -22.33 -5.64 -19.67
CA GLU A 238 -22.25 -5.11 -21.05
C GLU A 238 -23.27 -5.76 -21.99
N LEU A 239 -23.64 -7.02 -21.75
CA LEU A 239 -24.70 -7.73 -22.48
C LEU A 239 -26.11 -7.43 -21.93
N GLY A 240 -26.22 -6.67 -20.84
CA GLY A 240 -27.49 -6.37 -20.19
C GLY A 240 -28.12 -7.58 -19.47
N LEU A 241 -27.30 -8.57 -19.10
CA LEU A 241 -27.77 -9.82 -18.46
C LEU A 241 -27.73 -9.76 -16.92
N VAL A 242 -27.61 -8.56 -16.32
CA VAL A 242 -27.42 -8.38 -14.87
C VAL A 242 -28.58 -8.95 -14.06
N ASP A 243 -29.81 -8.64 -14.47
CA ASP A 243 -31.02 -9.07 -13.75
C ASP A 243 -31.16 -10.59 -13.80
N LEU A 244 -30.96 -11.17 -14.99
CA LEU A 244 -31.01 -12.62 -15.19
C LEU A 244 -29.88 -13.37 -14.46
N ALA A 245 -28.69 -12.78 -14.37
CA ALA A 245 -27.57 -13.34 -13.61
C ALA A 245 -27.80 -13.27 -12.09
N GLY A 246 -28.51 -12.23 -11.62
CA GLY A 246 -28.97 -12.10 -10.25
C GLY A 246 -30.02 -13.16 -9.89
N ASP A 247 -31.04 -13.32 -10.74
CA ASP A 247 -32.14 -14.26 -10.50
C ASP A 247 -31.69 -15.73 -10.49
N MET A 248 -30.66 -16.07 -11.28
CA MET A 248 -30.09 -17.43 -11.32
C MET A 248 -28.93 -17.64 -10.34
N GLY A 249 -28.59 -16.65 -9.51
CA GLY A 249 -27.51 -16.73 -8.53
C GLY A 249 -26.10 -16.88 -9.14
N VAL A 250 -25.95 -16.61 -10.45
CA VAL A 250 -24.70 -16.82 -11.18
C VAL A 250 -23.70 -15.68 -10.96
N ASN A 251 -24.15 -14.54 -10.40
CA ASN A 251 -23.24 -13.48 -9.95
C ASN A 251 -22.15 -14.02 -8.99
N HIS A 252 -22.48 -15.06 -8.22
CA HIS A 252 -21.63 -15.72 -7.24
C HIS A 252 -20.83 -16.92 -7.80
N GLY A 253 -21.01 -17.27 -9.07
CA GLY A 253 -20.41 -18.45 -9.70
C GLY A 253 -18.96 -18.28 -10.12
N SER A 254 -18.29 -19.39 -10.42
CA SER A 254 -16.94 -19.39 -11.01
C SER A 254 -16.93 -18.65 -12.35
N SER A 255 -15.79 -18.12 -12.78
CA SER A 255 -15.65 -17.55 -14.14
C SER A 255 -16.10 -18.53 -15.23
N VAL A 256 -15.96 -19.83 -14.99
CA VAL A 256 -16.46 -20.89 -15.90
C VAL A 256 -17.98 -20.92 -15.95
N ASP A 257 -18.65 -20.76 -14.80
CA ASP A 257 -20.12 -20.75 -14.71
C ASP A 257 -20.67 -19.49 -15.37
N LYS A 258 -20.01 -18.35 -15.17
CA LYS A 258 -20.34 -17.08 -15.84
C LYS A 258 -20.22 -17.18 -17.36
N ILE A 259 -19.15 -17.78 -17.88
CA ILE A 259 -19.00 -18.02 -19.33
C ILE A 259 -20.11 -18.95 -19.85
N ARG A 260 -20.39 -20.04 -19.14
CA ARG A 260 -21.46 -20.97 -19.53
C ARG A 260 -22.82 -20.26 -19.57
N PHE A 261 -23.11 -19.44 -18.57
CA PHE A 261 -24.33 -18.63 -18.49
C PHE A 261 -24.44 -17.66 -19.66
N ILE A 262 -23.37 -16.94 -19.99
CA ILE A 262 -23.36 -15.99 -21.13
C ILE A 262 -23.66 -16.72 -22.44
N VAL A 263 -23.06 -17.90 -22.66
CA VAL A 263 -23.27 -18.69 -23.88
C VAL A 263 -24.71 -19.22 -23.97
N GLN A 264 -25.26 -19.69 -22.85
CA GLN A 264 -26.62 -20.23 -22.80
C GLN A 264 -27.70 -19.15 -22.97
N ASN A 265 -27.45 -17.94 -22.45
CA ASN A 265 -28.40 -16.83 -22.47
C ASN A 265 -28.06 -15.78 -23.55
N ALA A 266 -27.24 -16.14 -24.54
CA ALA A 266 -26.85 -15.25 -25.63
C ALA A 266 -28.06 -14.76 -26.48
N GLY A 267 -29.19 -15.50 -26.44
CA GLY A 267 -30.42 -15.10 -27.11
C GLY A 267 -31.23 -14.02 -26.38
N GLU A 268 -31.04 -13.86 -25.07
CA GLU A 268 -31.78 -12.92 -24.20
C GLU A 268 -31.01 -11.59 -24.01
N VAL A 269 -30.01 -11.34 -24.85
CA VAL A 269 -29.16 -10.14 -24.77
C VAL A 269 -29.98 -8.89 -25.05
N HIS A 270 -29.86 -7.89 -24.16
CA HIS A 270 -30.50 -6.61 -24.37
C HIS A 270 -29.74 -5.81 -25.44
N GLN A 271 -30.28 -5.78 -26.65
CA GLN A 271 -29.60 -5.21 -27.82
C GLN A 271 -29.20 -3.74 -27.65
N LEU A 272 -29.98 -2.95 -26.91
CA LEU A 272 -29.67 -1.54 -26.65
C LEU A 272 -28.48 -1.38 -25.70
N THR A 273 -28.41 -2.19 -24.64
CA THR A 273 -27.28 -2.15 -23.70
C THR A 273 -26.01 -2.55 -24.42
N PHE A 274 -26.06 -3.64 -25.19
CA PHE A 274 -24.93 -4.10 -26.00
C PHE A 274 -24.48 -3.05 -27.04
N ALA A 275 -25.41 -2.37 -27.69
CA ALA A 275 -25.08 -1.31 -28.64
C ALA A 275 -24.40 -0.11 -27.96
N ILE A 276 -24.92 0.33 -26.81
CA ILE A 276 -24.34 1.45 -26.04
C ILE A 276 -22.94 1.08 -25.52
N ALA A 277 -22.80 -0.11 -24.95
CA ALA A 277 -21.54 -0.72 -24.54
C ALA A 277 -20.51 -0.72 -25.67
N GLY A 278 -20.86 -1.31 -26.82
CA GLY A 278 -19.98 -1.40 -27.99
C GLY A 278 -19.58 -0.05 -28.56
N ILE A 279 -20.51 0.90 -28.67
CA ILE A 279 -20.22 2.27 -29.13
C ILE A 279 -19.30 2.98 -28.15
N SER A 280 -19.57 2.88 -26.85
CA SER A 280 -18.75 3.51 -25.80
C SER A 280 -17.32 2.96 -25.82
N PHE A 281 -17.19 1.63 -25.91
CA PHE A 281 -15.90 0.96 -26.05
C PHE A 281 -15.13 1.46 -27.28
N LEU A 282 -15.79 1.55 -28.45
CA LEU A 282 -15.17 2.00 -29.69
C LEU A 282 -14.73 3.46 -29.62
N VAL A 283 -15.55 4.35 -29.03
CA VAL A 283 -15.20 5.75 -28.80
C VAL A 283 -13.98 5.87 -27.90
N ILE A 284 -13.96 5.14 -26.78
CA ILE A 284 -12.81 5.13 -25.86
C ILE A 284 -11.55 4.62 -26.56
N MET A 285 -11.66 3.55 -27.36
CA MET A 285 -10.52 2.96 -28.05
C MET A 285 -9.97 3.86 -29.17
N THR A 286 -10.84 4.65 -29.81
CA THR A 286 -10.45 5.58 -30.90
C THR A 286 -9.92 6.91 -30.37
N CYS A 287 -10.44 7.39 -29.24
CA CYS A 287 -10.02 8.65 -28.61
C CYS A 287 -8.80 8.50 -27.67
N ARG A 288 -8.31 7.28 -27.49
CA ARG A 288 -7.13 6.96 -26.66
C ARG A 288 -5.83 7.22 -27.42
#